data_AF-A0A3D9CB95-F1
#
_entry.id   AF-A0A3D9CB95-F1
#
_cell.length_a   1.000
_cell.length_b   1.000
_cell.length_c   1.000
_cell.angle_alpha   90.00
_cell.angle_beta   90.00
_cell.angle_gamma   90.00
#
_symmetry.space_group_name_H-M   'P 1'
#
loop_
_entity.id
_entity.type
_entity.pdbx_description
1 polymer ?
#
loop_
_entity_poly.entity_id
_entity_poly.type
_entity_poly.pdbx_seq_one_letter_code
_entity_poly.pdbx_strand_id
1 'polypeptide(L)'
;MNNIFLITKREFLTQVKKKSFIILTLLAPVMIIAFGAVIGLMFKANESHSVIEVVDKSGLFINQLKSNDKLNYVFVSAADEKSKINNLKGNESLDGILILPELKEQNYEELETGTRLVINSKMGFDTKQKIVSDIANVVKKEKIKQLGIQETQLNDLDKSFSLKTINVADNNKEDSDLTFGVKSGLSMVLMYVTFMFIIIYGVRVMRSVLEEKNNRVVEIIISSVKPFELMMGKILGVTMVALTQFLIWITMSVIGALVLNTGFSPLQQAVPGGSEQITSKLDMTQLATQISHSLLELNFPLIIFVFIVFFLLGYIFYSSIYAAIGSAVDNETETQQFTLFAILPLTLGMYGSFSLMNNPDGPLGFWLSIIPFTSPVAMIARIPFGVPAWQIALSIVLLLVTTVFMIFLAGKIYRVGILMYGNKATLKELWKWIKG
;
A
#
# COMPACT_ATOMS: atom_id res chain seq x y z
N MET A 1 -38.07 -12.05 -13.01
CA MET A 1 -36.95 -11.26 -13.61
C MET A 1 -37.24 -9.76 -13.68
N ASN A 2 -38.42 -9.31 -14.12
CA ASN A 2 -38.75 -7.86 -14.15
C ASN A 2 -38.61 -7.18 -12.78
N ASN A 3 -38.97 -7.87 -11.69
CA ASN A 3 -38.83 -7.37 -10.33
C ASN A 3 -37.37 -7.14 -9.92
N ILE A 4 -36.48 -8.10 -10.23
CA ILE A 4 -35.03 -7.99 -9.92
C ILE A 4 -34.47 -6.72 -10.57
N PHE A 5 -34.76 -6.51 -11.86
CA PHE A 5 -34.28 -5.34 -12.58
C PHE A 5 -34.83 -4.03 -12.03
N LEU A 6 -36.12 -3.98 -11.68
CA LEU A 6 -36.74 -2.79 -11.07
C LEU A 6 -36.10 -2.45 -9.72
N ILE A 7 -35.84 -3.46 -8.89
CA ILE A 7 -35.16 -3.30 -7.59
C ILE A 7 -33.72 -2.84 -7.82
N THR A 8 -32.97 -3.48 -8.71
CA THR A 8 -31.60 -3.08 -9.09
C THR A 8 -31.54 -1.62 -9.51
N LYS A 9 -32.44 -1.19 -10.40
CA LYS A 9 -32.52 0.20 -10.85
C LYS A 9 -32.83 1.15 -9.70
N ARG A 10 -33.78 0.80 -8.83
CA ARG A 10 -34.13 1.61 -7.65
C ARG A 10 -32.93 1.77 -6.73
N GLU A 11 -32.28 0.66 -6.36
CA GLU A 11 -31.12 0.67 -5.46
C GLU A 11 -29.96 1.46 -6.07
N PHE A 12 -29.63 1.21 -7.33
CA PHE A 12 -28.59 1.94 -8.04
C PHE A 12 -28.84 3.46 -8.04
N LEU A 13 -30.02 3.90 -8.49
CA LEU A 13 -30.35 5.33 -8.59
C LEU A 13 -30.42 5.99 -7.21
N THR A 14 -30.91 5.28 -6.19
CA THR A 14 -30.99 5.79 -4.82
C THR A 14 -29.61 6.05 -4.23
N GLN A 15 -28.59 5.27 -4.61
CA GLN A 15 -27.23 5.46 -4.11
C GLN A 15 -26.44 6.47 -4.94
N VAL A 16 -26.44 6.37 -6.29
CA VAL A 16 -25.65 7.27 -7.15
C VAL A 16 -26.11 8.72 -7.08
N LYS A 17 -27.40 8.97 -6.85
CA LYS A 17 -27.93 10.33 -6.69
C LYS A 17 -27.67 10.96 -5.32
N LYS A 18 -27.15 10.22 -4.34
CA LYS A 18 -26.83 10.80 -3.03
C LYS A 18 -25.69 11.81 -3.19
N LYS A 19 -25.88 13.00 -2.63
CA LYS A 19 -24.83 14.03 -2.57
C LYS A 19 -23.54 13.48 -1.95
N SER A 20 -23.67 12.66 -0.90
CA SER A 20 -22.52 12.01 -0.25
C SER A 20 -21.76 11.07 -1.19
N PHE A 21 -22.45 10.33 -2.07
CA PHE A 21 -21.79 9.48 -3.06
C PHE A 21 -20.97 10.32 -4.05
N ILE A 22 -21.58 11.37 -4.62
CA ILE A 22 -20.91 12.24 -5.61
C ILE A 22 -19.70 12.94 -4.97
N ILE A 23 -19.89 13.55 -3.81
CA ILE A 23 -18.83 14.27 -3.09
C ILE A 23 -17.69 13.31 -2.73
N LEU A 24 -17.97 12.18 -2.07
CA LEU A 24 -16.91 11.26 -1.63
C LEU A 24 -16.20 10.59 -2.81
N THR A 25 -16.92 10.26 -3.88
CA THR A 25 -16.32 9.63 -5.07
C THR A 25 -15.31 10.54 -5.75
N LEU A 26 -15.63 11.83 -5.88
CA LEU A 26 -14.74 12.80 -6.52
C LEU A 26 -13.65 13.30 -5.58
N LEU A 27 -13.97 13.51 -4.31
CA LEU A 27 -13.05 14.06 -3.31
C LEU A 27 -12.01 13.02 -2.86
N ALA A 28 -12.35 11.73 -2.75
CA ALA A 28 -11.45 10.73 -2.19
C ALA A 28 -10.10 10.60 -2.92
N PRO A 29 -10.02 10.50 -4.27
CA PRO A 29 -8.75 10.48 -4.97
C PRO A 29 -7.92 11.76 -4.77
N VAL A 30 -8.58 12.93 -4.78
CA VAL A 30 -7.93 14.22 -4.55
C VAL A 30 -7.36 14.31 -3.13
N MET A 31 -8.11 13.81 -2.14
CA MET A 31 -7.68 13.74 -0.76
C MET A 31 -6.49 12.81 -0.57
N ILE A 32 -6.46 11.65 -1.24
CA ILE A 32 -5.29 10.74 -1.19
C ILE A 32 -4.04 11.45 -1.71
N ILE A 33 -4.13 12.18 -2.82
CA ILE A 33 -3.01 12.95 -3.37
C ILE A 33 -2.61 14.08 -2.41
N ALA A 34 -3.57 14.83 -1.88
CA ALA A 34 -3.32 15.92 -0.95
C ALA A 34 -2.69 15.43 0.37
N PHE A 35 -3.23 14.37 0.98
CA PHE A 35 -2.65 13.74 2.16
C PHE A 35 -1.27 13.17 1.89
N GLY A 36 -1.05 12.53 0.73
CA GLY A 36 0.26 12.07 0.30
C GLY A 36 1.27 13.21 0.23
N ALA A 37 0.89 14.35 -0.34
CA ALA A 37 1.72 15.55 -0.39
C ALA A 37 2.01 16.12 1.01
N VAL A 38 1.00 16.20 1.88
CA VAL A 38 1.16 16.64 3.28
C VAL A 38 2.11 15.73 4.04
N ILE A 39 1.95 14.40 3.92
CA ILE A 39 2.86 13.42 4.55
C ILE A 39 4.28 13.61 4.02
N GLY A 40 4.46 13.79 2.70
CA GLY A 40 5.78 14.07 2.12
C GLY A 40 6.42 15.35 2.66
N LEU A 41 5.63 16.42 2.81
CA LEU A 41 6.07 17.68 3.43
C LEU A 41 6.41 17.48 4.92
N MET A 42 5.62 16.69 5.66
CA MET A 42 5.89 16.37 7.06
C MET A 42 7.19 15.58 7.22
N PHE A 43 7.44 14.59 6.35
CA PHE A 43 8.71 13.86 6.34
C PHE A 43 9.89 14.80 6.07
N LYS A 44 9.75 15.71 5.11
CA LYS A 44 10.78 16.72 4.81
C LYS A 44 10.99 17.69 5.99
N ALA A 45 9.92 18.16 6.61
CA ALA A 45 9.99 19.06 7.77
C ALA A 45 10.58 18.37 9.02
N ASN A 46 10.52 17.04 9.08
CA ASN A 46 11.09 16.23 10.15
C ASN A 46 12.53 15.77 9.86
N GLU A 47 13.18 16.25 8.79
CA GLU A 47 14.59 15.96 8.55
C GLU A 47 15.48 16.67 9.57
N SER A 48 16.23 15.90 10.35
CA SER A 48 17.16 16.42 11.35
C SER A 48 18.40 17.01 10.69
N HIS A 49 18.69 18.27 11.00
CA HIS A 49 19.98 18.89 10.72
C HIS A 49 20.83 18.78 11.98
N SER A 50 21.99 18.14 11.89
CA SER A 50 22.87 17.92 13.04
C SER A 50 24.22 18.60 12.86
N VAL A 51 24.61 19.41 13.83
CA VAL A 51 25.94 20.02 13.91
C VAL A 51 26.78 19.23 14.90
N ILE A 52 27.89 18.67 14.43
CA ILE A 52 28.81 17.84 15.22
C ILE A 52 30.18 18.48 15.25
N GLU A 53 30.64 18.85 16.43
CA GLU A 53 32.02 19.25 16.63
C GLU A 53 32.92 18.02 16.65
N VAL A 54 34.02 18.04 15.89
CA VAL A 54 34.94 16.92 15.76
C VAL A 54 36.25 17.26 16.47
N VAL A 55 36.53 16.53 17.54
CA VAL A 55 37.82 16.52 18.23
C VAL A 55 38.63 15.36 17.66
N ASP A 56 39.49 15.66 16.69
CA ASP A 56 40.37 14.66 16.08
C ASP A 56 41.78 14.70 16.67
N LYS A 57 42.10 13.74 17.53
CA LYS A 57 43.47 13.57 18.08
C LYS A 57 44.37 12.73 17.20
N SER A 58 43.82 12.01 16.23
CA SER A 58 44.58 11.19 15.28
C SER A 58 45.17 12.02 14.14
N GLY A 59 44.51 13.14 13.80
CA GLY A 59 44.83 13.97 12.65
C GLY A 59 44.44 13.35 11.30
N LEU A 60 43.85 12.15 11.29
CA LEU A 60 43.48 11.41 10.07
C LEU A 60 42.20 11.93 9.40
N PHE A 61 41.29 12.52 10.16
CA PHE A 61 39.92 12.79 9.71
C PHE A 61 39.73 14.24 9.23
N ILE A 62 40.68 15.11 9.55
CA ILE A 62 40.71 16.51 9.09
C ILE A 62 40.63 16.53 7.57
N ASN A 63 39.65 17.27 7.03
CA ASN A 63 39.32 17.38 5.60
C ASN A 63 38.85 16.09 4.90
N GLN A 64 38.72 14.97 5.62
CA GLN A 64 38.21 13.70 5.08
C GLN A 64 36.71 13.51 5.38
N LEU A 65 36.24 14.00 6.53
CA LEU A 65 34.81 14.05 6.84
C LEU A 65 34.17 15.25 6.13
N LYS A 66 33.26 14.97 5.20
CA LYS A 66 32.59 16.00 4.40
C LYS A 66 31.19 16.29 4.94
N SER A 67 30.95 17.54 5.30
CA SER A 67 29.62 18.03 5.65
C SER A 67 28.65 17.97 4.47
N ASN A 68 27.37 17.82 4.77
CA ASN A 68 26.26 17.93 3.81
C ASN A 68 25.08 18.69 4.43
N ASP A 69 23.99 18.81 3.68
CA ASP A 69 22.80 19.56 4.11
C ASP A 69 22.19 19.08 5.44
N LYS A 70 22.40 17.82 5.83
CA LYS A 70 21.81 17.21 7.04
C LYS A 70 22.81 17.04 8.19
N LEU A 71 24.11 16.95 7.90
CA LEU A 71 25.15 16.68 8.88
C LEU A 71 26.36 17.57 8.63
N ASN A 72 26.63 18.47 9.57
CA ASN A 72 27.75 19.40 9.50
C ASN A 72 28.84 19.05 10.51
N TYR A 73 30.05 18.77 10.02
CA TYR A 73 31.24 18.54 10.83
C TYR A 73 32.02 19.84 11.02
N VAL A 74 32.27 20.21 12.27
CA VAL A 74 33.06 21.39 12.66
C VAL A 74 34.27 20.93 13.45
N PHE A 75 35.46 20.96 12.86
CA PHE A 75 36.68 20.52 13.55
C PHE A 75 37.11 21.52 14.62
N VAL A 76 37.43 21.01 15.81
CA VAL A 76 37.86 21.80 16.97
C VAL A 76 39.16 21.24 17.55
N SER A 77 39.91 22.08 18.27
CA SER A 77 41.19 21.69 18.85
C SER A 77 41.01 20.63 19.95
N ALA A 78 41.93 19.66 20.00
CA ALA A 78 41.97 18.65 21.07
C ALA A 78 42.18 19.24 22.46
N ALA A 79 42.78 20.44 22.56
CA ALA A 79 42.94 21.15 23.83
C ALA A 79 41.58 21.58 24.42
N ASP A 80 40.57 21.77 23.58
CA ASP A 80 39.26 22.31 23.98
C ASP A 80 38.25 21.23 24.37
N GLU A 81 38.58 19.94 24.23
CA GLU A 81 37.66 18.80 24.44
C GLU A 81 36.86 18.92 25.74
N LYS A 82 37.56 19.08 26.88
CA LYS A 82 36.91 19.15 28.21
C LYS A 82 35.99 20.37 28.33
N SER A 83 36.39 21.50 27.76
CA SER A 83 35.59 22.73 27.76
C SER A 83 34.33 22.56 26.92
N LYS A 84 34.46 21.98 25.72
CA LYS A 84 33.33 21.72 24.82
C LYS A 84 32.33 20.73 25.39
N ILE A 85 32.80 19.62 25.98
CA ILE A 85 31.91 18.63 26.63
C ILE A 85 31.11 19.26 27.77
N ASN A 86 31.75 20.08 28.61
CA ASN A 86 31.08 20.74 29.73
C ASN A 86 30.03 21.76 29.25
N ASN A 87 30.29 22.44 28.13
CA ASN A 87 29.40 23.44 27.55
C ASN A 87 28.33 22.86 26.61
N LEU A 88 28.43 21.57 26.24
CA LEU A 88 27.52 20.92 25.31
C LEU A 88 26.06 21.01 25.77
N LYS A 89 25.80 20.77 27.06
CA LYS A 89 24.44 20.82 27.65
C LYS A 89 23.74 22.18 27.53
N GLY A 90 24.50 23.26 27.33
CA GLY A 90 23.97 24.63 27.23
C GLY A 90 23.95 25.20 25.82
N ASN A 91 24.40 24.44 24.81
CA ASN A 91 24.54 24.92 23.44
C ASN A 91 23.46 24.32 22.52
N GLU A 92 22.38 25.06 22.30
CA GLU A 92 21.26 24.63 21.42
C GLU A 92 21.64 24.54 19.94
N SER A 93 22.77 25.13 19.54
CA SER A 93 23.27 25.07 18.16
C SER A 93 24.20 23.87 17.90
N LEU A 94 24.48 23.06 18.92
CA LEU A 94 25.39 21.92 18.84
C LEU A 94 24.71 20.63 19.30
N ASP A 95 24.62 19.65 18.41
CA ASP A 95 23.93 18.39 18.67
C ASP A 95 24.84 17.34 19.31
N GLY A 96 26.15 17.44 19.07
CA GLY A 96 27.11 16.54 19.69
C GLY A 96 28.57 16.87 19.39
N ILE A 97 29.44 16.13 20.07
CA ILE A 97 30.90 16.18 19.94
C ILE A 97 31.37 14.76 19.63
N LEU A 98 31.98 14.60 18.46
CA LEU A 98 32.66 13.38 18.04
C LEU A 98 34.11 13.46 18.51
N ILE A 99 34.51 12.52 19.37
CA ILE A 99 35.86 12.43 19.93
C ILE A 99 36.54 11.23 19.30
N LEU A 100 37.61 11.49 18.56
CA LEU A 100 38.44 10.49 17.89
C LEU A 100 39.77 10.41 18.65
N PRO A 101 40.16 9.24 19.17
CA PRO A 101 41.38 9.08 19.98
C PRO A 101 42.64 9.20 19.12
N GLU A 102 43.80 9.32 19.77
CA GLU A 102 45.10 9.27 19.09
C GLU A 102 45.29 7.91 18.44
N LEU A 103 45.85 7.90 17.23
CA LEU A 103 46.22 6.66 16.56
C LEU A 103 47.64 6.26 16.97
N LYS A 104 47.74 5.22 17.79
CA LYS A 104 49.03 4.62 18.16
C LYS A 104 49.36 3.48 17.20
N GLU A 105 50.56 3.48 16.64
CA GLU A 105 51.11 2.37 15.84
C GLU A 105 50.20 1.90 14.69
N GLN A 106 49.38 2.79 14.12
CA GLN A 106 48.40 2.45 13.08
C GLN A 106 47.35 1.41 13.52
N ASN A 107 47.10 1.28 14.83
CA ASN A 107 46.10 0.38 15.38
C ASN A 107 44.68 0.98 15.24
N TYR A 108 43.98 0.58 14.19
CA TYR A 108 42.61 1.03 13.93
C TYR A 108 41.55 0.40 14.86
N GLU A 109 41.87 -0.66 15.60
CA GLU A 109 40.93 -1.24 16.59
C GLU A 109 40.82 -0.38 17.84
N GLU A 110 41.93 0.26 18.24
CA GLU A 110 41.93 1.27 19.31
C GLU A 110 41.15 2.52 18.91
N LEU A 111 41.13 2.85 17.62
CA LEU A 111 40.33 3.94 17.09
C LEU A 111 38.83 3.64 17.21
N GLU A 112 38.39 2.43 16.88
CA GLU A 112 36.98 2.02 16.99
C GLU A 112 36.50 1.99 18.44
N THR A 113 37.29 1.40 19.34
CA THR A 113 36.95 1.28 20.77
C THR A 113 37.07 2.60 21.54
N GLY A 114 37.96 3.49 21.12
CA GLY A 114 38.16 4.80 21.74
C GLY A 114 37.30 5.93 21.16
N THR A 115 36.68 5.74 20.00
CA THR A 115 35.78 6.75 19.40
C THR A 115 34.50 6.87 20.22
N ARG A 116 34.13 8.11 20.55
CA ARG A 116 32.91 8.39 21.33
C ARG A 116 32.16 9.58 20.74
N LEU A 117 30.85 9.46 20.67
CA LEU A 117 29.96 10.54 20.31
C LEU A 117 29.18 10.99 21.56
N VAL A 118 29.49 12.18 22.05
CA VAL A 118 28.79 12.82 23.18
C VAL A 118 27.69 13.70 22.60
N ILE A 119 26.44 13.48 22.97
CA ILE A 119 25.29 14.18 22.35
C ILE A 119 24.57 15.08 23.35
N ASN A 120 24.01 16.18 22.85
CA ASN A 120 23.21 17.13 23.62
C ASN A 120 21.72 16.71 23.71
N SER A 121 21.21 16.04 22.67
CA SER A 121 19.80 15.65 22.55
C SER A 121 19.62 14.27 21.90
N LYS A 122 18.36 13.87 21.65
CA LYS A 122 18.05 12.61 20.96
C LYS A 122 18.47 12.72 19.49
N MET A 123 19.60 12.10 19.14
CA MET A 123 20.05 11.98 17.76
C MET A 123 19.40 10.80 17.06
N GLY A 124 18.92 11.04 15.83
CA GLY A 124 18.32 10.04 14.95
C GLY A 124 19.28 8.89 14.63
N PHE A 125 18.71 7.71 14.38
CA PHE A 125 19.48 6.51 14.03
C PHE A 125 20.25 6.69 12.73
N ASP A 126 19.63 7.32 11.73
CA ASP A 126 20.25 7.57 10.42
C ASP A 126 21.48 8.46 10.52
N THR A 127 21.44 9.53 11.33
CA THR A 127 22.59 10.40 11.58
C THR A 127 23.74 9.63 12.22
N LYS A 128 23.46 8.77 13.20
CA LYS A 128 24.50 7.92 13.84
C LYS A 128 25.11 6.94 12.84
N GLN A 129 24.29 6.25 12.05
CA GLN A 129 24.79 5.35 11.01
C GLN A 129 25.63 6.09 9.96
N LYS A 130 25.24 7.31 9.61
CA LYS A 130 25.99 8.15 8.68
C LYS A 130 27.36 8.53 9.23
N ILE A 131 27.44 8.97 10.49
CA ILE A 131 28.72 9.26 11.17
C ILE A 131 29.62 8.02 11.18
N VAL A 132 29.07 6.85 11.56
CA VAL A 132 29.81 5.58 11.55
C VAL A 132 30.31 5.25 10.15
N SER A 133 29.46 5.39 9.13
CA SER A 133 29.84 5.12 7.74
C SER A 133 30.92 6.07 7.24
N ASP A 134 30.86 7.35 7.59
CA ASP A 134 31.84 8.35 7.19
C ASP A 134 33.20 8.07 7.85
N ILE A 135 33.23 7.73 9.14
CA ILE A 135 34.46 7.28 9.84
C ILE A 135 35.01 5.99 9.22
N ALA A 136 34.15 4.99 9.00
CA ALA A 136 34.54 3.71 8.43
C ALA A 136 35.12 3.85 7.02
N ASN A 137 34.57 4.76 6.21
CA ASN A 137 35.08 5.05 4.87
C ASN A 137 36.48 5.68 4.91
N VAL A 138 36.75 6.59 5.86
CA VAL A 138 38.09 7.16 6.05
C VAL A 138 39.07 6.08 6.49
N VAL A 139 38.72 5.28 7.49
CA VAL A 139 39.55 4.17 7.97
C VAL A 139 39.80 3.14 6.86
N LYS A 140 38.79 2.79 6.07
CA LYS A 140 38.92 1.89 4.90
C LYS A 140 39.94 2.44 3.91
N LYS A 141 39.86 3.74 3.56
CA LYS A 141 40.81 4.39 2.64
C LYS A 141 42.24 4.35 3.18
N GLU A 142 42.45 4.65 4.46
CA GLU A 142 43.79 4.65 5.06
C GLU A 142 44.38 3.23 5.15
N LYS A 143 43.59 2.22 5.54
CA LYS A 143 44.00 0.80 5.50
C LYS A 143 44.40 0.37 4.09
N ILE A 144 43.68 0.83 3.07
CA ILE A 144 43.97 0.46 1.69
C ILE A 144 45.23 1.15 1.15
N LYS A 145 45.46 2.41 1.53
CA LYS A 145 46.73 3.11 1.24
C LYS A 145 47.93 2.36 1.86
N GLN A 146 47.81 1.86 3.08
CA GLN A 146 48.87 1.07 3.73
C GLN A 146 49.19 -0.22 2.98
N LEU A 147 48.19 -0.84 2.35
CA LEU A 147 48.38 -2.01 1.51
C LEU A 147 49.03 -1.69 0.15
N GLY A 148 49.37 -0.42 -0.12
CA GLY A 148 50.05 0.01 -1.34
C GLY A 148 49.15 0.08 -2.57
N ILE A 149 47.82 0.07 -2.39
CA ILE A 149 46.84 0.11 -3.48
C ILE A 149 46.59 1.57 -3.89
N GLN A 150 46.65 1.86 -5.19
CA GLN A 150 46.42 3.20 -5.72
C GLN A 150 44.92 3.56 -5.73
N GLU A 151 44.58 4.85 -5.56
CA GLU A 151 43.20 5.33 -5.50
C GLU A 151 42.39 5.03 -6.78
N THR A 152 43.08 4.92 -7.93
CA THR A 152 42.49 4.48 -9.20
C THR A 152 42.04 3.02 -9.17
N GLN A 153 42.80 2.14 -8.51
CA GLN A 153 42.45 0.74 -8.31
C GLN A 153 41.28 0.59 -7.32
N LEU A 154 41.15 1.53 -6.38
CA LEU A 154 40.01 1.62 -5.46
C LEU A 154 38.69 1.90 -6.17
N ASN A 155 38.70 2.84 -7.11
CA ASN A 155 37.51 3.19 -7.88
C ASN A 155 37.06 2.04 -8.79
N ASP A 156 37.99 1.21 -9.26
CA ASP A 156 37.66 -0.03 -9.96
C ASP A 156 37.09 -1.11 -9.03
N LEU A 157 37.56 -1.19 -7.77
CA LEU A 157 37.03 -2.09 -6.74
C LEU A 157 35.60 -1.71 -6.29
N ASP A 158 35.28 -0.42 -6.23
CA ASP A 158 33.97 0.08 -5.79
C ASP A 158 32.93 0.19 -6.95
N LYS A 159 33.28 -0.19 -8.19
CA LYS A 159 32.30 -0.27 -9.29
C LYS A 159 31.24 -1.33 -8.95
N SER A 160 30.00 -0.89 -8.80
CA SER A 160 28.87 -1.79 -8.58
C SER A 160 28.63 -2.66 -9.81
N PHE A 161 28.45 -3.96 -9.60
CA PHE A 161 28.03 -4.88 -10.64
C PHE A 161 26.51 -4.79 -10.79
N SER A 162 26.03 -4.34 -11.95
CA SER A 162 24.60 -4.41 -12.29
C SER A 162 24.31 -5.74 -12.97
N LEU A 163 23.41 -6.53 -12.37
CA LEU A 163 22.93 -7.75 -12.98
C LEU A 163 21.84 -7.40 -13.99
N LYS A 164 22.08 -7.67 -15.28
CA LYS A 164 21.04 -7.61 -16.31
C LYS A 164 20.29 -8.94 -16.32
N THR A 165 19.08 -8.96 -15.79
CA THR A 165 18.22 -10.17 -15.76
C THR A 165 17.36 -10.21 -17.02
N ILE A 166 17.35 -11.37 -17.70
CA ILE A 166 16.55 -11.62 -18.90
C ILE A 166 15.64 -12.81 -18.61
N ASN A 167 14.33 -12.63 -18.79
CA ASN A 167 13.35 -13.68 -18.59
C ASN A 167 13.09 -14.44 -19.91
N VAL A 168 13.62 -15.65 -20.01
CA VAL A 168 13.45 -16.51 -21.21
C VAL A 168 12.00 -16.96 -21.41
N ALA A 169 11.24 -17.12 -20.32
CA ALA A 169 9.83 -17.51 -20.40
C ALA A 169 8.93 -16.36 -20.88
N ASP A 170 9.34 -15.11 -20.70
CA ASP A 170 8.65 -13.92 -21.20
C ASP A 170 9.39 -13.32 -22.41
N ASN A 171 9.63 -14.15 -23.44
CA ASN A 171 10.20 -13.73 -24.73
C ASN A 171 11.54 -12.96 -24.63
N ASN A 172 12.41 -13.34 -23.68
CA ASN A 172 13.70 -12.68 -23.43
C ASN A 172 13.57 -11.18 -23.09
N LYS A 173 12.47 -10.78 -22.45
CA LYS A 173 12.34 -9.42 -21.92
C LYS A 173 13.27 -9.20 -20.73
N GLU A 174 13.75 -7.96 -20.62
CA GLU A 174 14.56 -7.52 -19.49
C GLU A 174 13.69 -7.40 -18.24
N ASP A 175 14.05 -8.12 -17.19
CA ASP A 175 13.36 -8.10 -15.90
C ASP A 175 14.16 -7.24 -14.93
N SER A 176 14.06 -5.93 -15.11
CA SER A 176 14.78 -4.96 -14.29
C SER A 176 14.13 -4.80 -12.90
N ASP A 177 14.93 -4.42 -11.90
CA ASP A 177 14.42 -4.13 -10.54
C ASP A 177 13.31 -3.06 -10.57
N LEU A 178 13.40 -2.10 -11.50
CA LEU A 178 12.38 -1.08 -11.69
C LEU A 178 11.09 -1.67 -12.26
N THR A 179 11.17 -2.52 -13.27
CA THR A 179 10.01 -3.23 -13.85
C THR A 179 9.31 -4.06 -12.77
N PHE A 180 10.09 -4.76 -11.95
CA PHE A 180 9.57 -5.50 -10.80
C PHE A 180 8.90 -4.56 -9.76
N GLY A 181 9.52 -3.43 -9.45
CA GLY A 181 8.96 -2.40 -8.56
C GLY A 181 7.63 -1.82 -9.06
N VAL A 182 7.52 -1.57 -10.37
CA VAL A 182 6.28 -1.11 -11.03
C VAL A 182 5.18 -2.16 -10.96
N LYS A 183 5.49 -3.42 -11.29
CA LYS A 183 4.54 -4.55 -11.16
C LYS A 183 4.05 -4.71 -9.72
N SER A 184 4.97 -4.61 -8.76
CA SER A 184 4.66 -4.69 -7.32
C SER A 184 3.79 -3.54 -6.84
N GLY A 185 4.09 -2.30 -7.26
CA GLY A 185 3.28 -1.13 -6.93
C GLY A 185 1.86 -1.22 -7.50
N LEU A 186 1.73 -1.62 -8.77
CA LEU A 186 0.43 -1.83 -9.41
C LEU A 186 -0.37 -2.94 -8.69
N SER A 187 0.30 -4.05 -8.38
CA SER A 187 -0.27 -5.18 -7.62
C SER A 187 -0.87 -4.70 -6.29
N MET A 188 -0.10 -3.97 -5.48
CA MET A 188 -0.57 -3.45 -4.19
C MET A 188 -1.79 -2.54 -4.33
N VAL A 189 -1.78 -1.62 -5.29
CA VAL A 189 -2.88 -0.69 -5.51
C VAL A 189 -4.14 -1.44 -5.91
N LEU A 190 -4.08 -2.32 -6.91
CA LEU A 190 -5.25 -3.07 -7.38
C LEU A 190 -5.79 -3.99 -6.28
N MET A 191 -4.91 -4.68 -5.57
CA MET A 191 -5.25 -5.53 -4.43
C MET A 191 -5.99 -4.75 -3.33
N TYR A 192 -5.40 -3.64 -2.88
CA TYR A 192 -5.94 -2.83 -1.80
C TYR A 192 -7.27 -2.19 -2.17
N VAL A 193 -7.38 -1.69 -3.41
CA VAL A 193 -8.62 -1.11 -3.93
C VAL A 193 -9.72 -2.17 -3.99
N THR A 194 -9.45 -3.36 -4.52
CA THR A 194 -10.44 -4.46 -4.53
C THR A 194 -10.87 -4.84 -3.12
N PHE A 195 -9.91 -5.02 -2.21
CA PHE A 195 -10.17 -5.31 -0.80
C PHE A 195 -11.09 -4.27 -0.16
N MET A 196 -10.75 -2.99 -0.30
CA MET A 196 -11.52 -1.88 0.27
C MET A 196 -12.92 -1.81 -0.31
N PHE A 197 -13.09 -1.98 -1.62
CA PHE A 197 -14.42 -1.94 -2.24
C PHE A 197 -15.31 -3.08 -1.77
N ILE A 198 -14.78 -4.30 -1.73
CA ILE A 198 -15.55 -5.47 -1.27
C ILE A 198 -16.07 -5.23 0.15
N ILE A 199 -15.24 -4.72 1.05
CA ILE A 199 -15.64 -4.45 2.43
C ILE A 199 -16.64 -3.30 2.50
N ILE A 200 -16.30 -2.13 1.94
CA ILE A 200 -17.12 -0.92 2.05
C ILE A 200 -18.52 -1.17 1.47
N TYR A 201 -18.60 -1.78 0.29
CA TYR A 201 -19.87 -2.03 -0.37
C TYR A 201 -20.60 -3.26 0.17
N GLY A 202 -19.88 -4.27 0.67
CA GLY A 202 -20.48 -5.40 1.38
C GLY A 202 -21.21 -4.94 2.64
N VAL A 203 -20.55 -4.11 3.46
CA VAL A 203 -21.16 -3.51 4.66
C VAL A 203 -22.38 -2.65 4.32
N ARG A 204 -22.39 -1.96 3.17
CA ARG A 204 -23.56 -1.21 2.69
C ARG A 204 -24.76 -2.12 2.39
N VAL A 205 -24.53 -3.26 1.73
CA VAL A 205 -25.60 -4.26 1.48
C VAL A 205 -26.18 -4.74 2.80
N MET A 206 -25.31 -5.14 3.73
CA MET A 206 -25.70 -5.61 5.06
C MET A 206 -26.55 -4.59 5.82
N ARG A 207 -26.09 -3.33 5.93
CA ARG A 207 -26.85 -2.26 6.61
C ARG A 207 -28.18 -1.99 5.93
N SER A 208 -28.21 -2.00 4.61
CA SER A 208 -29.44 -1.80 3.85
C SER A 208 -30.47 -2.91 4.10
N VAL A 209 -30.03 -4.16 4.32
CA VAL A 209 -30.94 -5.26 4.71
C VAL A 209 -31.45 -5.07 6.14
N LEU A 210 -30.57 -4.68 7.06
CA LEU A 210 -30.91 -4.42 8.45
C LEU A 210 -31.92 -3.26 8.58
N GLU A 211 -31.73 -2.17 7.84
CA GLU A 211 -32.64 -1.01 7.80
C GLU A 211 -34.04 -1.41 7.30
N GLU A 212 -34.13 -2.23 6.25
CA GLU A 212 -35.41 -2.71 5.73
C GLU A 212 -36.17 -3.57 6.74
N LYS A 213 -35.43 -4.42 7.46
CA LYS A 213 -35.95 -5.25 8.55
C LYS A 213 -36.48 -4.38 9.69
N ASN A 214 -35.67 -3.42 10.16
CA ASN A 214 -36.02 -2.60 11.33
C ASN A 214 -37.15 -1.60 11.05
N ASN A 215 -37.30 -1.10 9.82
CA ASN A 215 -38.28 -0.07 9.48
C ASN A 215 -39.67 -0.61 9.08
N ARG A 216 -39.98 -1.90 9.30
CA ARG A 216 -41.22 -2.58 8.87
C ARG A 216 -41.53 -2.49 7.36
N VAL A 217 -40.58 -2.02 6.55
CA VAL A 217 -40.70 -1.92 5.09
C VAL A 217 -40.77 -3.33 4.49
N VAL A 218 -40.15 -4.31 5.16
CA VAL A 218 -40.14 -5.73 4.83
C VAL A 218 -41.51 -6.36 4.66
N GLU A 219 -42.47 -6.07 5.55
CA GLU A 219 -43.80 -6.68 5.52
C GLU A 219 -44.57 -6.28 4.25
N ILE A 220 -44.41 -5.02 3.84
CA ILE A 220 -45.02 -4.47 2.63
C ILE A 220 -44.32 -5.04 1.39
N ILE A 221 -42.98 -5.05 1.36
CA ILE A 221 -42.22 -5.47 0.16
C ILE A 221 -42.35 -6.98 -0.10
N ILE A 222 -42.32 -7.83 0.93
CA ILE A 222 -42.39 -9.29 0.77
C ILE A 222 -43.77 -9.74 0.27
N SER A 223 -44.84 -8.97 0.55
CA SER A 223 -46.16 -9.22 -0.01
C SER A 223 -46.22 -9.03 -1.54
N SER A 224 -45.30 -8.23 -2.09
CA SER A 224 -45.27 -7.85 -3.51
C SER A 224 -44.21 -8.58 -4.32
N VAL A 225 -43.08 -8.97 -3.70
CA VAL A 225 -41.93 -9.56 -4.39
C VAL A 225 -41.29 -10.67 -3.54
N LYS A 226 -40.81 -11.74 -4.18
CA LYS A 226 -40.13 -12.85 -3.49
C LYS A 226 -38.83 -12.36 -2.81
N PRO A 227 -38.50 -12.82 -1.59
CA PRO A 227 -37.30 -12.39 -0.87
C PRO A 227 -35.98 -12.57 -1.65
N PHE A 228 -35.88 -13.65 -2.43
CA PHE A 228 -34.72 -13.89 -3.31
C PHE A 228 -34.57 -12.81 -4.39
N GLU A 229 -35.67 -12.38 -5.02
CA GLU A 229 -35.64 -11.35 -6.05
C GLU A 229 -35.25 -9.98 -5.45
N LEU A 230 -35.69 -9.70 -4.23
CA LEU A 230 -35.33 -8.50 -3.47
C LEU A 230 -33.83 -8.45 -3.15
N MET A 231 -33.31 -9.54 -2.56
CA MET A 231 -31.88 -9.65 -2.21
C MET A 231 -30.99 -9.57 -3.46
N MET A 232 -31.30 -10.32 -4.51
CA MET A 232 -30.54 -10.29 -5.76
C MET A 232 -30.56 -8.91 -6.40
N GLY A 233 -31.74 -8.28 -6.45
CA GLY A 233 -31.89 -6.93 -6.98
C GLY A 233 -30.99 -5.92 -6.25
N LYS A 234 -30.91 -6.03 -4.92
CA LYS A 234 -30.05 -5.20 -4.06
C LYS A 234 -28.57 -5.43 -4.30
N ILE A 235 -28.12 -6.69 -4.31
CA ILE A 235 -26.72 -7.02 -4.56
C ILE A 235 -26.29 -6.44 -5.90
N LEU A 236 -27.03 -6.71 -6.98
CA LEU A 236 -26.71 -6.19 -8.32
C LEU A 236 -26.77 -4.66 -8.40
N GLY A 237 -27.74 -4.03 -7.72
CA GLY A 237 -27.87 -2.58 -7.67
C GLY A 237 -26.64 -1.92 -7.07
N VAL A 238 -26.16 -2.44 -5.93
CA VAL A 238 -24.96 -1.93 -5.27
C VAL A 238 -23.68 -2.29 -6.05
N THR A 239 -23.62 -3.44 -6.73
CA THR A 239 -22.54 -3.76 -7.68
C THR A 239 -22.39 -2.69 -8.75
N MET A 240 -23.51 -2.27 -9.36
CA MET A 240 -23.49 -1.24 -10.41
C MET A 240 -23.01 0.13 -9.88
N VAL A 241 -23.30 0.46 -8.61
CA VAL A 241 -22.78 1.66 -7.95
C VAL A 241 -21.26 1.59 -7.85
N ALA A 242 -20.72 0.45 -7.40
CA ALA A 242 -19.29 0.24 -7.28
C ALA A 242 -18.58 0.32 -8.64
N LEU A 243 -19.15 -0.30 -9.69
CA LEU A 243 -18.64 -0.18 -11.07
C LEU A 243 -18.63 1.27 -11.56
N THR A 244 -19.69 2.03 -11.25
CA THR A 244 -19.76 3.46 -11.62
C THR A 244 -18.65 4.25 -10.94
N GLN A 245 -18.39 3.96 -9.65
CA GLN A 245 -17.28 4.59 -8.94
C GLN A 245 -15.92 4.25 -9.56
N PHE A 246 -15.70 2.99 -9.99
CA PHE A 246 -14.48 2.62 -10.73
C PHE A 246 -14.32 3.38 -12.04
N LEU A 247 -15.39 3.48 -12.83
CA LEU A 247 -15.36 4.24 -14.08
C LEU A 247 -15.00 5.70 -13.83
N ILE A 248 -15.57 6.33 -12.81
CA ILE A 248 -15.24 7.72 -12.43
C ILE A 248 -13.76 7.83 -12.01
N TRP A 249 -13.24 6.87 -11.25
CA TRP A 249 -11.85 6.91 -10.81
C TRP A 249 -10.87 6.68 -11.96
N ILE A 250 -11.15 5.74 -12.86
CA ILE A 250 -10.33 5.49 -14.04
C ILE A 250 -10.31 6.74 -14.93
N THR A 251 -11.46 7.37 -15.19
CA THR A 251 -11.49 8.60 -16.00
C THR A 251 -10.77 9.75 -15.30
N MET A 252 -10.94 9.92 -13.99
CA MET A 252 -10.21 10.93 -13.20
C MET A 252 -8.70 10.69 -13.21
N SER A 253 -8.24 9.45 -13.09
CA SER A 253 -6.81 9.10 -13.14
C SER A 253 -6.22 9.38 -14.52
N VAL A 254 -6.93 9.04 -15.60
CA VAL A 254 -6.50 9.34 -16.97
C VAL A 254 -6.44 10.84 -17.21
N ILE A 255 -7.48 11.59 -16.85
CA ILE A 255 -7.51 13.05 -16.98
C ILE A 255 -6.40 13.68 -16.13
N GLY A 256 -6.22 13.22 -14.88
CA GLY A 256 -5.16 13.66 -13.98
C GLY A 256 -3.78 13.42 -14.58
N ALA A 257 -3.52 12.24 -15.14
CA ALA A 257 -2.25 11.93 -15.82
C ALA A 257 -2.01 12.84 -17.03
N LEU A 258 -3.04 13.11 -17.84
CA LEU A 258 -2.93 14.04 -18.98
C LEU A 258 -2.63 15.47 -18.52
N VAL A 259 -3.30 15.95 -17.47
CA VAL A 259 -3.09 17.29 -16.89
C VAL A 259 -1.70 17.41 -16.25
N LEU A 260 -1.22 16.38 -15.55
CA LEU A 260 0.13 16.38 -14.99
C LEU A 260 1.21 16.36 -16.08
N ASN A 261 0.99 15.61 -17.17
CA ASN A 261 1.95 15.54 -18.27
C ASN A 261 2.04 16.86 -19.08
N THR A 262 0.92 17.60 -19.20
CA THR A 262 0.86 18.83 -20.02
C THR A 262 0.93 20.13 -19.21
N GLY A 263 0.50 20.12 -17.94
CA GLY A 263 0.22 21.30 -17.13
C GLY A 263 1.04 21.46 -15.85
N PHE A 264 1.95 20.52 -15.53
CA PHE A 264 2.81 20.65 -14.34
C PHE A 264 4.04 21.54 -14.57
N SER A 265 4.41 21.80 -15.83
CA SER A 265 5.54 22.66 -16.19
C SER A 265 5.35 24.15 -15.82
N PRO A 266 4.17 24.77 -16.03
CA PRO A 266 3.95 26.18 -15.66
C PRO A 266 3.71 26.42 -14.16
N LEU A 267 3.14 25.45 -13.43
CA LEU A 267 2.89 25.54 -11.98
C LEU A 267 4.19 25.54 -11.16
N GLN A 268 5.26 24.95 -11.69
CA GLN A 268 6.59 24.97 -11.08
C GLN A 268 7.21 26.39 -11.06
N GLN A 269 6.82 27.26 -12.00
CA GLN A 269 7.30 28.65 -12.08
C GLN A 269 6.47 29.62 -11.22
N ALA A 270 5.25 29.22 -10.83
CA ALA A 270 4.30 30.08 -10.13
C ALA A 270 4.38 29.97 -8.59
N VAL A 271 5.31 29.18 -8.04
CA VAL A 271 5.57 29.08 -6.59
C VAL A 271 6.78 29.97 -6.23
N PRO A 272 6.57 31.19 -5.69
CA PRO A 272 7.67 32.06 -5.28
C PRO A 272 8.38 31.43 -4.06
N GLY A 273 9.67 31.12 -4.19
CA GLY A 273 10.45 30.43 -3.16
C GLY A 273 10.71 28.94 -3.41
N GLY A 274 10.18 28.38 -4.51
CA GLY A 274 10.58 27.06 -5.03
C GLY A 274 11.90 27.14 -5.80
N SER A 275 12.96 27.64 -5.15
CA SER A 275 14.30 27.64 -5.72
C SER A 275 14.76 26.22 -6.06
N GLU A 276 15.71 26.16 -6.99
CA GLU A 276 16.40 25.04 -7.65
C GLU A 276 16.91 23.87 -6.74
N GLN A 277 16.54 23.82 -5.46
CA GLN A 277 16.87 22.79 -4.48
C GLN A 277 15.75 21.75 -4.24
N ILE A 278 14.52 21.96 -4.73
CA ILE A 278 13.56 20.82 -4.82
C ILE A 278 14.07 19.79 -5.84
N THR A 279 14.93 20.24 -6.77
CA THR A 279 15.77 19.43 -7.63
C THR A 279 17.15 19.19 -7.02
N SER A 280 17.21 18.52 -5.86
CA SER A 280 18.20 17.43 -5.86
C SER A 280 17.83 16.58 -7.08
N LYS A 281 18.76 16.38 -8.01
CA LYS A 281 18.56 15.60 -9.23
C LYS A 281 18.29 14.12 -8.89
N LEU A 282 17.32 13.83 -8.02
CA LEU A 282 16.55 12.62 -8.21
C LEU A 282 15.84 12.84 -9.55
N ASP A 283 16.23 11.99 -10.48
CA ASP A 283 15.63 11.61 -11.74
C ASP A 283 14.11 11.44 -11.70
N MET A 284 13.30 12.33 -11.13
CA MET A 284 11.86 12.13 -10.99
C MET A 284 11.18 12.12 -12.35
N THR A 285 11.66 12.93 -13.30
CA THR A 285 11.19 12.92 -14.70
C THR A 285 11.68 11.66 -15.43
N GLN A 286 12.92 11.22 -15.23
CA GLN A 286 13.44 10.00 -15.85
C GLN A 286 12.80 8.74 -15.26
N LEU A 287 12.65 8.66 -13.94
CA LEU A 287 11.93 7.64 -13.19
C LEU A 287 10.46 7.60 -13.58
N ALA A 288 9.77 8.75 -13.71
CA ALA A 288 8.40 8.79 -14.24
C ALA A 288 8.32 8.26 -15.68
N THR A 289 9.32 8.57 -16.52
CA THR A 289 9.40 8.08 -17.90
C THR A 289 9.68 6.57 -17.94
N GLN A 290 10.56 6.06 -17.09
CA GLN A 290 10.85 4.62 -17.00
C GLN A 290 9.67 3.84 -16.41
N ILE A 291 8.97 4.40 -15.42
CA ILE A 291 7.71 3.84 -14.89
C ILE A 291 6.65 3.80 -15.98
N SER A 292 6.50 4.86 -16.78
CA SER A 292 5.50 4.90 -17.85
C SER A 292 5.80 3.87 -18.93
N HIS A 293 7.06 3.71 -19.34
CA HIS A 293 7.48 2.64 -20.25
C HIS A 293 7.19 1.24 -19.66
N SER A 294 7.57 1.00 -18.41
CA SER A 294 7.30 -0.28 -17.73
C SER A 294 5.82 -0.61 -17.65
N LEU A 295 4.96 0.40 -17.44
CA LEU A 295 3.51 0.23 -17.42
C LEU A 295 2.99 -0.17 -18.80
N LEU A 296 3.45 0.48 -19.88
CA LEU A 296 3.00 0.20 -21.25
C LEU A 296 3.32 -1.23 -21.72
N GLU A 297 4.33 -1.87 -21.15
CA GLU A 297 4.70 -3.26 -21.45
C GLU A 297 3.74 -4.29 -20.82
N LEU A 298 2.93 -3.88 -19.83
CA LEU A 298 1.99 -4.77 -19.17
C LEU A 298 0.78 -5.08 -20.06
N ASN A 299 0.27 -6.30 -19.92
CA ASN A 299 -0.96 -6.71 -20.60
C ASN A 299 -2.19 -6.12 -19.89
N PHE A 300 -2.41 -4.82 -20.06
CA PHE A 300 -3.57 -4.11 -19.52
C PHE A 300 -4.92 -4.76 -19.88
N PRO A 301 -5.15 -5.24 -21.12
CA PRO A 301 -6.40 -5.93 -21.44
C PRO A 301 -6.68 -7.12 -20.51
N LEU A 302 -5.66 -7.96 -20.27
CA LEU A 302 -5.78 -9.10 -19.35
C LEU A 302 -5.96 -8.64 -17.90
N ILE A 303 -5.18 -7.67 -17.44
CA ILE A 303 -5.27 -7.13 -16.08
C ILE A 303 -6.68 -6.57 -15.82
N ILE A 304 -7.21 -5.76 -16.73
CA ILE A 304 -8.54 -5.17 -16.63
C ILE A 304 -9.62 -6.26 -16.67
N PHE A 305 -9.49 -7.24 -17.56
CA PHE A 305 -10.43 -8.37 -17.63
C PHE A 305 -10.47 -9.15 -16.31
N VAL A 306 -9.31 -9.58 -15.81
CA VAL A 306 -9.19 -10.31 -14.54
C VAL A 306 -9.70 -9.45 -13.39
N PHE A 307 -9.33 -8.17 -13.35
CA PHE A 307 -9.81 -7.22 -12.35
C PHE A 307 -11.33 -7.16 -12.32
N ILE A 308 -11.99 -6.91 -13.46
CA ILE A 308 -13.46 -6.81 -13.54
C ILE A 308 -14.11 -8.13 -13.13
N VAL A 309 -13.64 -9.27 -13.64
CA VAL A 309 -14.25 -10.58 -13.34
C VAL A 309 -14.13 -10.93 -11.86
N PHE A 310 -12.93 -10.84 -11.29
CA PHE A 310 -12.70 -11.17 -9.87
C PHE A 310 -13.34 -10.15 -8.94
N PHE A 311 -13.31 -8.87 -9.31
CA PHE A 311 -14.02 -7.83 -8.57
C PHE A 311 -15.53 -8.11 -8.53
N LEU A 312 -16.16 -8.39 -9.68
CA LEU A 312 -17.59 -8.66 -9.75
C LEU A 312 -17.99 -9.92 -9.01
N LEU A 313 -17.31 -11.04 -9.29
CA LEU A 313 -17.63 -12.32 -8.66
C LEU A 313 -17.33 -12.29 -7.16
N GLY A 314 -16.20 -11.72 -6.77
CA GLY A 314 -15.83 -11.53 -5.37
C GLY A 314 -16.79 -10.59 -4.64
N TYR A 315 -17.17 -9.48 -5.27
CA TYR A 315 -18.15 -8.57 -4.71
C TYR A 315 -19.50 -9.25 -4.48
N ILE A 316 -20.04 -9.98 -5.47
CA ILE A 316 -21.32 -10.69 -5.33
C ILE A 316 -21.22 -11.79 -4.26
N PHE A 317 -20.10 -12.52 -4.22
CA PHE A 317 -19.80 -13.53 -3.20
C PHE A 317 -19.89 -12.94 -1.79
N TYR A 318 -19.10 -11.90 -1.52
CA TYR A 318 -19.06 -11.25 -0.21
C TYR A 318 -20.36 -10.53 0.12
N SER A 319 -20.99 -9.87 -0.86
CA SER A 319 -22.28 -9.21 -0.66
C SER A 319 -23.38 -10.20 -0.28
N SER A 320 -23.31 -11.45 -0.77
CA SER A 320 -24.22 -12.51 -0.33
C SER A 320 -23.99 -12.88 1.13
N ILE A 321 -22.72 -13.00 1.56
CA ILE A 321 -22.38 -13.21 2.99
C ILE A 321 -22.92 -12.05 3.84
N TYR A 322 -22.66 -10.81 3.42
CA TYR A 322 -23.11 -9.60 4.11
C TYR A 322 -24.63 -9.46 4.16
N ALA A 323 -25.34 -9.81 3.08
CA ALA A 323 -26.80 -9.84 3.06
C ALA A 323 -27.35 -10.90 4.03
N ALA A 324 -26.72 -12.07 4.09
CA ALA A 324 -27.10 -13.12 5.04
C ALA A 324 -26.91 -12.65 6.49
N ILE A 325 -25.76 -12.05 6.82
CA ILE A 325 -25.49 -11.46 8.15
C ILE A 325 -26.53 -10.40 8.50
N GLY A 326 -26.78 -9.44 7.59
CA GLY A 326 -27.74 -8.36 7.82
C GLY A 326 -29.18 -8.84 8.02
N SER A 327 -29.55 -9.99 7.46
CA SER A 327 -30.86 -10.60 7.68
C SER A 327 -30.97 -11.41 8.98
N ALA A 328 -29.85 -11.96 9.46
CA ALA A 328 -29.81 -12.85 10.61
C ALA A 328 -29.75 -12.12 11.97
N VAL A 329 -29.56 -10.80 11.95
CA VAL A 329 -29.27 -9.97 13.12
C VAL A 329 -30.28 -8.82 13.21
N ASP A 330 -30.55 -8.34 14.43
CA ASP A 330 -31.56 -7.29 14.68
C ASP A 330 -30.96 -5.90 14.98
N ASN A 331 -29.67 -5.81 15.33
CA ASN A 331 -29.02 -4.54 15.67
C ASN A 331 -27.64 -4.36 15.00
N GLU A 332 -27.20 -3.09 14.90
CA GLU A 332 -25.94 -2.73 14.24
C GLU A 332 -24.70 -3.27 14.97
N THR A 333 -24.71 -3.30 16.30
CA THR A 333 -23.56 -3.73 17.12
C THR A 333 -23.20 -5.20 16.86
N GLU A 334 -24.20 -6.08 16.85
CA GLU A 334 -24.01 -7.50 16.54
C GLU A 334 -23.58 -7.71 15.10
N THR A 335 -24.16 -6.94 14.18
CA THR A 335 -23.83 -6.96 12.77
C THR A 335 -22.34 -6.66 12.53
N GLN A 336 -21.75 -5.74 13.30
CA GLN A 336 -20.31 -5.45 13.25
C GLN A 336 -19.45 -6.62 13.76
N GLN A 337 -19.90 -7.36 14.79
CA GLN A 337 -19.19 -8.55 15.27
C GLN A 337 -19.19 -9.66 14.22
N PHE A 338 -20.32 -9.90 13.56
CA PHE A 338 -20.42 -10.91 12.51
C PHE A 338 -19.67 -10.54 11.23
N THR A 339 -19.52 -9.24 10.97
CA THR A 339 -18.70 -8.72 9.86
C THR A 339 -17.26 -9.21 9.93
N LEU A 340 -16.71 -9.42 11.14
CA LEU A 340 -15.34 -9.95 11.31
C LEU A 340 -15.16 -11.30 10.60
N PHE A 341 -16.16 -12.19 10.66
CA PHE A 341 -16.07 -13.51 10.01
C PHE A 341 -16.09 -13.41 8.48
N ALA A 342 -16.76 -12.39 7.92
CA ALA A 342 -16.71 -12.12 6.49
C ALA A 342 -15.34 -11.53 6.09
N ILE A 343 -14.78 -10.64 6.91
CA ILE A 343 -13.54 -9.94 6.59
C ILE A 343 -12.31 -10.84 6.73
N LEU A 344 -12.29 -11.78 7.69
CA LEU A 344 -11.09 -12.55 8.05
C LEU A 344 -10.48 -13.35 6.87
N PRO A 345 -11.25 -14.10 6.06
CA PRO A 345 -10.66 -14.76 4.89
C PRO A 345 -10.14 -13.77 3.84
N LEU A 346 -10.82 -12.63 3.68
CA LEU A 346 -10.44 -11.59 2.73
C LEU A 346 -9.14 -10.90 3.15
N THR A 347 -8.96 -10.63 4.45
CA THR A 347 -7.71 -10.08 5.00
C THR A 347 -6.57 -11.08 4.92
N LEU A 348 -6.83 -12.38 5.10
CA LEU A 348 -5.84 -13.42 4.86
C LEU A 348 -5.39 -13.41 3.40
N GLY A 349 -6.32 -13.23 2.46
CA GLY A 349 -6.00 -13.01 1.04
C GLY A 349 -5.12 -11.78 0.82
N MET A 350 -5.46 -10.65 1.43
CA MET A 350 -4.68 -9.40 1.32
C MET A 350 -3.27 -9.52 1.93
N TYR A 351 -3.16 -9.94 3.19
CA TYR A 351 -1.86 -10.03 3.86
C TYR A 351 -0.97 -11.11 3.25
N GLY A 352 -1.57 -12.25 2.87
CA GLY A 352 -0.85 -13.30 2.16
C GLY A 352 -0.36 -12.84 0.79
N SER A 353 -1.06 -11.92 0.15
CA SER A 353 -0.64 -11.35 -1.14
C SER A 353 0.60 -10.46 -1.06
N PHE A 354 0.95 -9.90 0.10
CA PHE A 354 2.25 -9.22 0.24
C PHE A 354 3.43 -10.18 0.07
N SER A 355 3.26 -11.48 0.36
CA SER A 355 4.30 -12.48 0.11
C SER A 355 4.56 -12.72 -1.39
N LEU A 356 3.61 -12.38 -2.26
CA LEU A 356 3.72 -12.54 -3.71
C LEU A 356 4.85 -11.71 -4.29
N MET A 357 5.25 -10.60 -3.65
CA MET A 357 6.39 -9.81 -4.11
C MET A 357 7.68 -10.62 -4.08
N ASN A 358 7.86 -11.51 -3.10
CA ASN A 358 9.09 -12.29 -3.01
C ASN A 358 9.04 -13.57 -3.85
N ASN A 359 7.85 -14.17 -4.00
CA ASN A 359 7.68 -15.41 -4.76
C ASN A 359 6.27 -15.50 -5.36
N PRO A 360 6.02 -14.85 -6.51
CA PRO A 360 4.71 -14.83 -7.15
C PRO A 360 4.20 -16.23 -7.52
N ASP A 361 5.10 -17.15 -7.86
CA ASP A 361 4.79 -18.50 -8.31
C ASP A 361 4.85 -19.56 -7.20
N GLY A 362 5.07 -19.12 -5.97
CA GLY A 362 5.11 -19.99 -4.81
C GLY A 362 3.77 -20.66 -4.52
N PRO A 363 3.78 -21.76 -3.75
CA PRO A 363 2.56 -22.48 -3.37
C PRO A 363 1.53 -21.58 -2.67
N LEU A 364 1.99 -20.64 -1.84
CA LEU A 364 1.12 -19.69 -1.15
C LEU A 364 0.37 -18.80 -2.14
N GLY A 365 1.09 -18.27 -3.14
CA GLY A 365 0.51 -17.45 -4.20
C GLY A 365 -0.49 -18.21 -5.07
N PHE A 366 -0.20 -19.48 -5.36
CA PHE A 366 -1.15 -20.38 -6.02
C PHE A 366 -2.42 -20.56 -5.19
N TRP A 367 -2.33 -21.07 -3.96
CA TRP A 367 -3.53 -21.41 -3.16
C TRP A 367 -4.38 -20.21 -2.81
N LEU A 368 -3.77 -19.08 -2.44
CA LEU A 368 -4.52 -17.84 -2.18
C LEU A 368 -5.28 -17.37 -3.43
N SER A 369 -4.70 -17.57 -4.61
CA SER A 369 -5.33 -17.20 -5.88
C SER A 369 -6.40 -18.19 -6.33
N ILE A 370 -6.42 -19.44 -5.85
CA ILE A 370 -7.42 -20.46 -6.22
C ILE A 370 -8.61 -20.52 -5.25
N ILE A 371 -8.38 -20.33 -3.95
CA ILE A 371 -9.42 -20.45 -2.92
C ILE A 371 -10.42 -19.28 -3.04
N PRO A 372 -11.74 -19.51 -3.23
CA PRO A 372 -12.73 -18.45 -3.49
C PRO A 372 -12.81 -17.33 -2.45
N PHE A 373 -12.48 -17.63 -1.19
CA PHE A 373 -12.48 -16.66 -0.10
C PHE A 373 -11.25 -15.74 -0.08
N THR A 374 -10.23 -16.01 -0.89
CA THR A 374 -9.00 -15.22 -0.94
C THR A 374 -8.72 -14.73 -2.35
N SER A 375 -9.18 -15.48 -3.36
CA SER A 375 -8.89 -15.25 -4.77
C SER A 375 -9.33 -13.89 -5.32
N PRO A 376 -10.43 -13.23 -4.87
CA PRO A 376 -10.80 -11.91 -5.36
C PRO A 376 -9.71 -10.86 -5.16
N VAL A 377 -8.89 -11.01 -4.13
CA VAL A 377 -7.80 -10.09 -3.80
C VAL A 377 -6.47 -10.66 -4.30
N ALA A 378 -6.20 -11.95 -4.05
CA ALA A 378 -4.91 -12.55 -4.36
C ALA A 378 -4.64 -12.74 -5.86
N MET A 379 -5.64 -13.13 -6.65
CA MET A 379 -5.44 -13.28 -8.10
C MET A 379 -5.14 -11.93 -8.77
N ILE A 380 -5.81 -10.87 -8.31
CA ILE A 380 -5.56 -9.49 -8.79
C ILE A 380 -4.16 -9.01 -8.39
N ALA A 381 -3.68 -9.37 -7.20
CA ALA A 381 -2.31 -9.07 -6.80
C ALA A 381 -1.28 -9.83 -7.65
N ARG A 382 -1.61 -11.05 -8.10
CA ARG A 382 -0.68 -11.91 -8.84
C ARG A 382 -0.58 -11.61 -10.34
N ILE A 383 -1.64 -11.06 -10.94
CA ILE A 383 -1.70 -10.89 -12.41
C ILE A 383 -0.57 -10.04 -13.03
N PRO A 384 -0.03 -8.97 -12.39
CA PRO A 384 1.08 -8.19 -12.97
C PRO A 384 2.39 -8.98 -13.13
N PHE A 385 2.54 -10.09 -12.38
CA PHE A 385 3.70 -10.97 -12.44
C PHE A 385 3.57 -12.08 -13.50
N GLY A 386 2.40 -12.19 -14.14
CA GLY A 386 2.09 -13.25 -15.09
C GLY A 386 1.53 -14.49 -14.40
N VAL A 387 0.34 -14.91 -14.79
CA VAL A 387 -0.32 -16.12 -14.24
C VAL A 387 -0.73 -17.02 -15.41
N PRO A 388 -0.47 -18.35 -15.34
CA PRO A 388 -0.92 -19.27 -16.37
C PRO A 388 -2.43 -19.21 -16.56
N ALA A 389 -2.88 -19.15 -17.82
CA ALA A 389 -4.30 -18.96 -18.15
C ALA A 389 -5.23 -20.01 -17.52
N TRP A 390 -4.76 -21.25 -17.36
CA TRP A 390 -5.53 -22.31 -16.72
C TRP A 390 -5.77 -22.06 -15.22
N GLN A 391 -4.84 -21.41 -14.51
CA GLN A 391 -5.03 -21.05 -13.09
C GLN A 391 -6.07 -19.94 -12.94
N ILE A 392 -6.06 -18.98 -13.87
CA ILE A 392 -7.07 -17.93 -13.97
C ILE A 392 -8.44 -18.57 -14.21
N ALA A 393 -8.54 -19.44 -15.22
CA ALA A 393 -9.80 -20.13 -15.56
C ALA A 393 -10.32 -21.00 -14.40
N LEU A 394 -9.45 -21.80 -13.78
CA LEU A 394 -9.80 -22.64 -12.63
C LEU A 394 -10.34 -21.80 -11.47
N SER A 395 -9.64 -20.71 -11.14
CA SER A 395 -10.06 -19.82 -10.06
C SER A 395 -11.38 -19.11 -10.36
N ILE A 396 -11.59 -18.65 -11.60
CA ILE A 396 -12.88 -18.07 -12.04
C ILE A 396 -14.01 -19.08 -11.87
N VAL A 397 -13.82 -20.33 -12.32
CA VAL A 397 -14.85 -21.38 -12.23
C VAL A 397 -15.18 -21.69 -10.78
N LEU A 398 -14.15 -21.89 -9.93
CA LEU A 398 -14.35 -22.15 -8.51
C LEU A 398 -15.04 -20.98 -7.80
N LEU A 399 -14.61 -19.75 -8.08
CA LEU A 399 -15.24 -18.55 -7.53
C LEU A 399 -16.69 -18.44 -7.99
N LEU A 400 -16.99 -18.62 -9.29
CA LEU A 400 -18.34 -18.58 -9.84
C LEU A 400 -19.27 -19.61 -9.16
N VAL A 401 -18.83 -20.87 -9.08
CA VAL A 401 -19.60 -21.97 -8.46
C VAL A 401 -19.87 -21.64 -6.99
N THR A 402 -18.85 -21.18 -6.27
CA THR A 402 -18.99 -20.85 -4.85
C THR A 402 -19.85 -19.60 -4.66
N THR A 403 -19.80 -18.62 -5.56
CA THR A 403 -20.69 -17.45 -5.57
C THR A 403 -22.15 -17.85 -5.76
N VAL A 404 -22.46 -18.71 -6.73
CA VAL A 404 -23.83 -19.21 -6.94
C VAL A 404 -24.33 -19.96 -5.71
N PHE A 405 -23.47 -20.80 -5.12
CA PHE A 405 -23.77 -21.49 -3.86
C PHE A 405 -24.03 -20.52 -2.70
N MET A 406 -23.21 -19.49 -2.55
CA MET A 406 -23.37 -18.48 -1.50
C MET A 406 -24.61 -17.62 -1.69
N ILE A 407 -24.97 -17.25 -2.91
CA ILE A 407 -26.23 -16.56 -3.23
C ILE A 407 -27.41 -17.43 -2.80
N PHE A 408 -27.37 -18.73 -3.11
CA PHE A 408 -28.43 -19.67 -2.72
C PHE A 408 -28.57 -19.78 -1.20
N LEU A 409 -27.45 -19.94 -0.48
CA LEU A 409 -27.43 -19.97 0.98
C LEU A 409 -27.96 -18.67 1.58
N ALA A 410 -27.48 -17.53 1.10
CA ALA A 410 -27.92 -16.21 1.53
C ALA A 410 -29.41 -16.03 1.29
N GLY A 411 -29.94 -16.46 0.15
CA GLY A 411 -31.37 -16.39 -0.15
C GLY A 411 -32.24 -17.21 0.81
N LYS A 412 -31.78 -18.39 1.24
CA LYS A 412 -32.47 -19.19 2.26
C LYS A 412 -32.46 -18.52 3.62
N ILE A 413 -31.30 -18.02 4.05
CA ILE A 413 -31.16 -17.28 5.32
C ILE A 413 -32.03 -16.02 5.28
N TYR A 414 -31.98 -15.27 4.19
CA TYR A 414 -32.72 -14.04 3.99
C TYR A 414 -34.23 -14.26 4.08
N ARG A 415 -34.76 -15.34 3.50
CA ARG A 415 -36.20 -15.67 3.55
C ARG A 415 -36.73 -15.82 4.97
N VAL A 416 -35.96 -16.43 5.88
CA VAL A 416 -36.37 -16.70 7.26
C VAL A 416 -35.97 -15.55 8.18
N GLY A 417 -34.71 -15.12 8.11
CA GLY A 417 -34.13 -14.12 8.99
C GLY A 417 -34.81 -12.76 8.90
N ILE A 418 -35.26 -12.36 7.70
CA ILE A 418 -35.90 -11.05 7.52
C ILE A 418 -37.25 -10.92 8.23
N LEU A 419 -37.93 -12.04 8.54
CA LEU A 419 -39.22 -12.07 9.23
C LEU A 419 -39.07 -12.37 10.74
N MET A 420 -37.87 -12.71 11.20
CA MET A 420 -37.61 -13.02 12.59
C MET A 420 -37.20 -11.76 13.36
N TYR A 421 -37.97 -11.40 14.38
CA TYR A 421 -37.69 -10.28 15.27
C TYR A 421 -37.38 -10.77 16.69
N GLY A 422 -36.34 -10.21 17.32
CA GLY A 422 -36.12 -10.30 18.77
C GLY A 422 -35.38 -11.55 19.26
N ASN A 423 -35.02 -12.49 18.38
CA ASN A 423 -34.21 -13.67 18.73
C ASN A 423 -32.96 -13.73 17.85
N LYS A 424 -31.79 -13.79 18.50
CA LYS A 424 -30.49 -13.91 17.82
C LYS A 424 -30.41 -15.26 17.13
N ALA A 425 -30.16 -15.27 15.83
CA ALA A 425 -29.95 -16.49 15.08
C ALA A 425 -28.63 -17.16 15.51
N THR A 426 -28.73 -18.31 16.19
CA THR A 426 -27.55 -19.12 16.48
C THR A 426 -27.08 -19.87 15.22
N LEU A 427 -25.81 -20.27 15.15
CA LEU A 427 -25.28 -21.07 14.03
C LEU A 427 -26.11 -22.36 13.78
N LYS A 428 -26.66 -22.95 14.85
CA LYS A 428 -27.55 -24.13 14.75
C LYS A 428 -28.88 -23.80 14.07
N GLU A 429 -29.44 -22.61 14.31
CA GLU A 429 -30.68 -22.16 13.68
C GLU A 429 -30.45 -21.77 12.23
N LEU A 430 -29.36 -21.06 11.92
CA LEU A 430 -28.96 -20.77 10.54
C LEU A 430 -28.86 -22.05 9.70
N TRP A 431 -28.27 -23.11 10.26
CA TRP A 431 -28.19 -24.41 9.60
C TRP A 431 -29.55 -25.07 9.39
N LYS A 432 -30.50 -24.92 10.34
CA LYS A 432 -31.88 -25.38 10.16
C LYS A 432 -32.57 -24.63 9.02
N TRP A 433 -32.42 -23.31 8.94
CA TRP A 433 -33.00 -22.50 7.85
C TRP A 433 -32.46 -22.90 6.48
N ILE A 434 -31.19 -23.31 6.41
CA ILE A 434 -30.58 -23.82 5.18
C ILE A 434 -31.16 -25.19 4.80
N LYS A 435 -31.44 -26.08 5.76
CA LYS A 435 -31.99 -27.42 5.49
C LYS A 435 -33.46 -27.42 5.06
N GLY A 436 -34.21 -26.38 5.41
CA GLY A 436 -35.64 -26.26 5.11
C GLY A 436 -36.47 -26.54 6.34
#